data_AF-A0A7K2J1J9-F1
#
_entry.id   AF-A0A7K2J1J9-F1
#
_cell.length_a   1.000
_cell.length_b   1.000
_cell.length_c   1.000
_cell.angle_alpha   90.00
_cell.angle_beta   90.00
_cell.angle_gamma   90.00
#
_symmetry.space_group_name_H-M   'P 1'
#
loop_
_entity.id
_entity.type
_entity.pdbx_description
1 polymer ?
#
loop_
_entity_poly.entity_id
_entity_poly.type
_entity_poly.pdbx_seq_one_letter_code
_entity_poly.pdbx_strand_id
1 'polypeptide(L)'
;MGEPATWQQEQISLAYVLGVATQANATIATWNVDKDGVDVTLKRDHTLVELQMKCTFDPQLLADGTTHTFDLDVATYNKLRGPRRTAAGYLGLVVVPRDVDTWLEHSLDSVLMRCSGFYAQIQDLPEAEGGVTKRIHLPQHQRLNSFGLDVMLEFSDERLWGPRASIGEAIA
;
A
#
# COMPACT_ATOMS: atom_id res chain seq x y z
N MET A 1 26.30 10.87 6.27
CA MET A 1 24.91 11.18 5.94
C MET A 1 24.65 10.60 4.57
N GLY A 2 24.08 9.40 4.55
CA GLY A 2 23.96 8.59 3.34
C GLY A 2 22.59 8.81 2.71
N GLU A 3 22.57 9.32 1.47
CA GLU A 3 21.34 9.22 0.68
C GLU A 3 21.02 7.75 0.41
N PRO A 4 19.75 7.34 0.49
CA PRO A 4 19.38 5.93 0.45
C PRO A 4 19.45 5.38 -0.97
N ALA A 5 20.14 4.25 -1.13
CA ALA A 5 20.15 3.50 -2.38
C ALA A 5 18.76 2.94 -2.71
N THR A 6 18.47 2.71 -3.99
CA THR A 6 17.17 2.20 -4.46
C THR A 6 16.74 0.91 -3.75
N TRP A 7 17.67 -0.05 -3.59
CA TRP A 7 17.37 -1.30 -2.91
C TRP A 7 17.05 -1.09 -1.42
N GLN A 8 17.66 -0.11 -0.74
CA GLN A 8 17.34 0.20 0.66
C GLN A 8 15.92 0.76 0.78
N GLN A 9 15.54 1.64 -0.15
CA GLN A 9 14.19 2.20 -0.24
C GLN A 9 13.13 1.11 -0.48
N GLU A 10 13.43 0.15 -1.35
CA GLU A 10 12.58 -1.02 -1.54
C GLU A 10 12.46 -1.83 -0.23
N GLN A 11 13.58 -2.22 0.37
CA GLN A 11 13.58 -3.06 1.57
C GLN A 11 12.92 -2.40 2.79
N ILE A 12 13.11 -1.09 3.01
CA ILE A 12 12.45 -0.40 4.13
C ILE A 12 10.93 -0.31 3.93
N SER A 13 10.46 -0.16 2.68
CA SER A 13 9.03 -0.16 2.37
C SER A 13 8.39 -1.52 2.65
N LEU A 14 9.10 -2.62 2.35
CA LEU A 14 8.70 -3.98 2.67
C LEU A 14 8.71 -4.24 4.18
N ALA A 15 9.74 -3.77 4.89
CA ALA A 15 9.80 -3.87 6.35
C ALA A 15 8.66 -3.11 7.04
N TYR A 16 8.33 -1.91 6.55
CA TYR A 16 7.22 -1.11 7.04
C TYR A 16 5.88 -1.84 6.88
N VAL A 17 5.57 -2.33 5.67
CA VAL A 17 4.29 -3.02 5.42
C VAL A 17 4.21 -4.36 6.14
N LEU A 18 5.33 -5.08 6.31
CA LEU A 18 5.40 -6.28 7.17
C LEU A 18 5.01 -5.95 8.62
N GLY A 19 5.56 -4.86 9.18
CA GLY A 19 5.22 -4.41 10.53
C GLY A 19 3.73 -4.06 10.67
N VAL A 20 3.18 -3.33 9.70
CA VAL A 20 1.75 -2.99 9.63
C VAL A 20 0.88 -4.25 9.55
N ALA A 21 1.20 -5.17 8.64
CA ALA A 21 0.43 -6.41 8.47
C ALA A 21 0.45 -7.26 9.75
N THR A 22 1.62 -7.39 10.38
CA THR A 22 1.78 -8.13 11.64
C THR A 22 0.94 -7.50 12.76
N GLN A 23 0.96 -6.18 12.90
CA GLN A 23 0.13 -5.46 13.87
C GLN A 23 -1.37 -5.67 13.62
N ALA A 24 -1.77 -5.72 12.35
CA ALA A 24 -3.17 -5.82 11.92
C ALA A 24 -3.71 -7.26 11.87
N ASN A 25 -2.98 -8.24 12.44
CA ASN A 25 -3.31 -9.66 12.39
C ASN A 25 -3.50 -10.18 10.94
N ALA A 26 -2.66 -9.71 10.03
CA ALA A 26 -2.62 -10.15 8.64
C ALA A 26 -1.28 -10.85 8.34
N THR A 27 -1.34 -11.86 7.47
CA THR A 27 -0.16 -12.52 6.91
C THR A 27 0.30 -11.80 5.65
N ILE A 28 1.60 -11.84 5.38
CA ILE A 28 2.23 -11.28 4.18
C ILE A 28 2.87 -12.39 3.36
N ALA A 29 2.76 -12.30 2.04
CA ALA A 29 3.44 -13.18 1.10
C ALA A 29 4.08 -12.37 -0.03
N THR A 30 5.14 -12.92 -0.61
CA THR A 30 5.81 -12.40 -1.80
C THR A 30 5.84 -13.48 -2.88
N TRP A 31 5.98 -13.07 -4.13
CA TRP A 31 6.05 -13.97 -5.27
C TRP A 31 7.49 -14.09 -5.77
N ASN A 32 7.93 -15.32 -6.05
CA ASN A 32 9.27 -15.56 -6.60
C ASN A 32 9.45 -14.97 -8.01
N VAL A 33 8.36 -14.82 -8.76
CA VAL A 33 8.36 -14.25 -10.11
C VAL A 33 7.26 -13.19 -10.17
N ASP A 34 7.66 -11.93 -10.28
CA ASP A 34 6.73 -10.82 -10.42
C ASP A 34 6.19 -10.75 -11.86
N LYS A 35 5.00 -11.31 -12.06
CA LYS A 35 4.23 -11.16 -13.31
C LYS A 35 3.21 -10.03 -13.22
N ASP A 36 2.67 -9.82 -12.03
CA ASP A 36 1.48 -8.99 -11.81
C ASP A 36 1.78 -7.57 -11.32
N GLY A 37 3.07 -7.20 -11.24
CA GLY A 37 3.51 -5.88 -10.80
C GLY A 37 3.10 -5.62 -9.36
N VAL A 38 3.39 -6.58 -8.48
CA VAL A 38 3.02 -6.58 -7.06
C VAL A 38 4.23 -6.99 -6.25
N ASP A 39 4.56 -6.21 -5.23
CA ASP A 39 5.65 -6.54 -4.32
C ASP A 39 5.18 -7.46 -3.19
N VAL A 40 3.96 -7.24 -2.67
CA VAL A 40 3.41 -8.01 -1.54
C VAL A 40 1.92 -8.33 -1.68
N THR A 41 1.53 -9.52 -1.23
CA THR A 41 0.14 -9.90 -1.00
C THR A 41 -0.10 -9.94 0.51
N LEU A 42 -1.07 -9.17 1.00
CA LEU A 42 -1.53 -9.22 2.39
C LEU A 42 -2.82 -10.05 2.45
N LYS A 43 -2.96 -10.84 3.50
CA LYS A 43 -4.11 -11.72 3.70
C LYS A 43 -4.57 -11.71 5.16
N ARG A 44 -5.87 -11.60 5.36
CA ARG A 44 -6.54 -11.88 6.63
C ARG A 44 -7.78 -12.73 6.35
N ASP A 45 -7.93 -13.82 7.09
CA ASP A 45 -8.96 -14.84 6.85
C ASP A 45 -8.92 -15.38 5.41
N HIS A 46 -9.94 -15.07 4.62
CA HIS A 46 -10.09 -15.48 3.22
C HIS A 46 -9.95 -14.33 2.21
N THR A 47 -9.63 -13.14 2.71
CA THR A 47 -9.58 -11.91 1.91
C THR A 47 -8.12 -11.51 1.68
N LEU A 48 -7.81 -11.14 0.43
CA LEU A 48 -6.47 -10.79 0.00
C LEU A 48 -6.46 -9.39 -0.61
N VAL A 49 -5.39 -8.65 -0.36
CA VAL A 49 -5.08 -7.39 -1.05
C VAL A 49 -3.64 -7.41 -1.52
N GLU A 50 -3.35 -6.71 -2.60
CA GLU A 50 -2.03 -6.70 -3.22
C GLU A 50 -1.52 -5.28 -3.37
N LEU A 51 -0.27 -5.05 -2.97
CA LEU A 51 0.36 -3.74 -3.04
C LEU A 51 1.60 -3.79 -3.94
N GLN A 52 1.66 -2.84 -4.87
CA GLN A 52 2.95 -2.35 -5.35
C GLN A 52 3.44 -1.31 -4.35
N MET A 53 4.59 -1.55 -3.74
CA MET A 53 5.25 -0.65 -2.81
C MET A 53 6.19 0.29 -3.57
N LYS A 54 6.17 1.55 -3.16
CA LYS A 54 7.13 2.58 -3.56
C LYS A 54 7.63 3.27 -2.31
N CYS A 55 8.84 3.83 -2.40
CA CYS A 55 9.44 4.61 -1.33
C CYS A 55 10.03 5.89 -1.90
N THR A 56 10.00 6.96 -1.10
CA THR A 56 10.62 8.24 -1.45
C THR A 56 11.09 8.98 -0.20
N PHE A 57 12.19 9.70 -0.31
CA PHE A 57 12.63 10.69 0.68
C PHE A 57 12.30 12.14 0.28
N ASP A 58 11.70 12.32 -0.90
CA ASP A 58 11.32 13.62 -1.46
C ASP A 58 9.88 13.56 -1.99
N PRO A 59 8.89 13.50 -1.07
CA PRO A 59 7.50 13.36 -1.46
C PRO A 59 6.99 14.64 -2.12
N GLN A 60 6.29 14.48 -3.24
CA GLN A 60 5.57 15.57 -3.87
C GLN A 60 4.18 15.74 -3.22
N LEU A 61 3.73 16.98 -3.07
CA LEU A 61 2.43 17.34 -2.52
C LEU A 61 1.66 18.19 -3.53
N LEU A 62 0.34 18.02 -3.58
CA LEU A 62 -0.53 18.97 -4.26
C LEU A 62 -0.56 20.31 -3.52
N ALA A 63 -1.07 21.33 -4.20
CA ALA A 63 -1.25 22.67 -3.63
C ALA A 63 -2.18 22.71 -2.41
N ASP A 64 -2.98 21.65 -2.18
CA ASP A 64 -3.80 21.50 -0.98
C ASP A 64 -2.98 21.23 0.30
N GLY A 65 -1.70 20.85 0.17
CA GLY A 65 -0.81 20.53 1.28
C GLY A 65 -1.14 19.22 2.01
N THR A 66 -2.16 18.47 1.58
CA THR A 66 -2.68 17.29 2.27
C THR A 66 -2.73 16.03 1.40
N THR A 67 -2.33 16.14 0.13
CA THR A 67 -2.36 15.02 -0.81
C THR A 67 -1.00 14.79 -1.42
N HIS A 68 -0.39 13.64 -1.13
CA HIS A 68 0.84 13.21 -1.79
C HIS A 68 0.56 12.80 -3.24
N THR A 69 1.55 12.95 -4.10
CA THR A 69 1.48 12.48 -5.48
C THR A 69 2.63 11.55 -5.83
N PHE A 70 2.33 10.59 -6.70
CA PHE A 70 3.33 9.68 -7.26
C PHE A 70 3.00 9.41 -8.72
N ASP A 71 3.98 9.54 -9.62
CA ASP A 71 3.82 9.23 -11.04
C ASP A 71 4.15 7.76 -11.26
N LEU A 72 3.11 6.92 -11.32
CA LEU A 72 3.22 5.48 -11.52
C LEU A 72 3.27 5.19 -13.02
N ASP A 73 4.15 4.29 -13.48
CA ASP A 73 4.17 3.91 -14.89
C ASP A 73 2.84 3.24 -15.30
N VAL A 74 2.40 3.49 -16.53
CA VAL A 74 1.09 3.03 -17.02
C VAL A 74 1.01 1.50 -17.06
N ALA A 75 2.12 0.78 -17.25
CA ALA A 75 2.12 -0.67 -17.27
C ALA A 75 1.79 -1.25 -15.88
N THR A 76 2.45 -0.76 -14.83
CA THR A 76 2.15 -1.13 -13.43
C THR A 76 0.74 -0.70 -13.03
N TYR A 77 0.34 0.53 -13.37
CA TYR A 77 -1.02 1.01 -13.15
C TYR A 77 -2.07 0.05 -13.74
N ASN A 78 -1.91 -0.30 -15.02
CA ASN A 78 -2.82 -1.20 -15.75
C ASN A 78 -2.91 -2.60 -15.14
N LYS A 79 -1.79 -3.14 -14.64
CA LYS A 79 -1.79 -4.41 -13.91
C LYS A 79 -2.60 -4.31 -12.62
N LEU A 80 -2.39 -3.28 -11.81
CA LEU A 80 -3.07 -3.10 -10.52
C LEU A 80 -4.58 -2.83 -10.66
N ARG A 81 -5.01 -2.07 -11.68
CA ARG A 81 -6.44 -1.76 -11.88
C ARG A 81 -7.27 -2.91 -12.46
N GLY A 82 -6.64 -4.03 -12.83
CA GLY A 82 -7.26 -5.11 -13.59
C GLY A 82 -8.59 -5.59 -13.00
N PRO A 83 -9.71 -5.60 -13.74
CA PRO A 83 -11.04 -5.85 -13.15
C PRO A 83 -11.25 -7.31 -12.74
N ARG A 84 -10.41 -8.23 -13.24
CA ARG A 84 -10.50 -9.67 -12.97
C ARG A 84 -9.58 -10.15 -11.84
N ARG A 85 -8.88 -9.24 -11.16
CA ARG A 85 -8.02 -9.62 -10.03
C ARG A 85 -8.88 -10.18 -8.90
N THR A 86 -8.42 -11.24 -8.24
CA THR A 86 -9.07 -11.76 -7.03
C THR A 86 -8.71 -10.90 -5.83
N ALA A 87 -7.43 -10.57 -5.66
CA ALA A 87 -6.98 -9.61 -4.67
C ALA A 87 -7.04 -8.17 -5.23
N ALA A 88 -7.63 -7.25 -4.49
CA ALA A 88 -7.69 -5.85 -4.92
C ALA A 88 -6.29 -5.21 -4.97
N GLY A 89 -5.98 -4.51 -6.07
CA GLY A 89 -4.68 -3.86 -6.30
C GLY A 89 -4.59 -2.43 -5.74
N TYR A 90 -3.51 -2.16 -5.03
CA TYR A 90 -3.21 -0.86 -4.40
C TYR A 90 -1.78 -0.40 -4.73
N LEU A 91 -1.58 0.92 -4.67
CA LEU A 91 -0.25 1.52 -4.55
C LEU A 91 0.00 1.85 -3.08
N GLY A 92 1.10 1.37 -2.51
CA GLY A 92 1.63 1.82 -1.23
C GLY A 92 2.80 2.77 -1.44
N LEU A 93 2.81 3.91 -0.74
CA LEU A 93 3.93 4.85 -0.73
C LEU A 93 4.46 5.04 0.68
N VAL A 94 5.72 4.69 0.91
CA VAL A 94 6.41 4.93 2.17
C VAL A 94 7.32 6.15 2.02
N VAL A 95 7.09 7.16 2.84
CA VAL A 95 7.92 8.36 2.94
C VAL A 95 8.92 8.17 4.08
N VAL A 96 10.19 8.40 3.78
CA VAL A 96 11.32 8.23 4.72
C VAL A 96 12.16 9.51 4.80
N PRO A 97 12.93 9.73 5.89
CA PRO A 97 13.96 10.76 5.92
C PRO A 97 15.01 10.58 4.81
N ARG A 98 15.62 11.67 4.36
CA ARG A 98 16.72 11.62 3.37
C ARG A 98 17.97 10.93 3.91
N ASP A 99 18.23 10.99 5.21
CA ASP A 99 19.39 10.35 5.81
C ASP A 99 19.06 8.94 6.26
N VAL A 100 19.64 7.94 5.59
CA VAL A 100 19.39 6.51 5.85
C VAL A 100 19.74 6.11 7.28
N ASP A 101 20.72 6.77 7.88
CA ASP A 101 21.18 6.51 9.24
C ASP A 101 20.12 6.87 10.31
N THR A 102 19.08 7.62 9.92
CA THR A 102 17.97 8.03 10.81
C THR A 102 16.71 7.18 10.67
N TRP A 103 16.69 6.20 9.76
CA TRP A 103 15.48 5.41 9.51
C TRP A 103 15.07 4.54 10.69
N LEU A 104 16.06 4.01 11.43
CA LEU A 104 15.86 3.20 12.62
C LEU A 104 16.58 3.85 13.80
N GLU A 105 15.82 4.17 14.84
CA GLU A 105 16.36 4.61 16.11
C GLU A 105 16.13 3.52 17.16
N HIS A 106 17.22 3.11 17.80
CA HIS A 106 17.20 2.09 18.84
C HIS A 106 17.26 2.74 20.21
N SER A 107 16.41 2.28 21.11
CA SER A 107 16.49 2.55 22.54
C SER A 107 16.53 1.22 23.32
N LEU A 108 16.61 1.30 24.66
CA LEU A 108 16.62 0.09 25.50
C LEU A 108 15.33 -0.72 25.38
N ASP A 109 14.19 -0.05 25.21
CA ASP A 109 12.86 -0.68 25.28
C ASP A 109 12.13 -0.71 23.94
N SER A 110 12.66 -0.03 22.91
CA SER A 110 11.95 0.15 21.65
C SER A 110 12.86 0.38 20.45
N VAL A 111 12.27 0.16 19.29
CA VAL A 111 12.80 0.60 18.00
C VAL A 111 11.77 1.53 17.37
N LEU A 112 12.20 2.72 16.95
CA LEU A 112 11.40 3.64 16.16
C LEU A 112 11.82 3.50 14.69
N MET A 113 10.86 3.14 13.84
CA MET A 113 11.00 3.20 12.38
C MET A 113 10.43 4.53 11.88
N ARG A 114 11.28 5.45 11.43
CA ARG A 114 10.88 6.78 10.92
C ARG A 114 10.35 6.67 9.49
N CYS A 115 9.13 6.15 9.35
CA CYS A 115 8.45 5.96 8.07
C CYS A 115 7.01 6.49 8.16
N SER A 116 6.50 7.04 7.06
CA SER A 116 5.08 7.41 6.92
C SER A 116 4.51 6.71 5.69
N GLY A 117 3.64 5.72 5.91
CA GLY A 117 2.98 5.00 4.84
C GLY A 117 1.63 5.59 4.44
N PHE A 118 1.38 5.63 3.14
CA PHE A 118 0.12 6.01 2.51
C PHE A 118 -0.29 4.97 1.48
N TYR A 119 -1.57 4.93 1.14
CA TYR A 119 -2.05 4.07 0.07
C TYR A 119 -3.01 4.79 -0.87
N ALA A 120 -3.16 4.23 -2.08
CA ALA A 120 -4.24 4.57 -3.00
C ALA A 120 -4.82 3.28 -3.59
N GLN A 121 -6.14 3.21 -3.66
CA GLN A 121 -6.84 2.14 -4.39
C GLN A 121 -6.67 2.36 -5.89
N ILE A 122 -6.06 1.39 -6.57
CA ILE A 122 -5.91 1.40 -8.03
C ILE A 122 -6.93 0.48 -8.69
N GLN A 123 -7.36 -0.56 -7.97
CA GLN A 123 -8.41 -1.48 -8.38
C GLN A 123 -9.62 -0.75 -8.94
N ASP A 124 -10.02 -1.15 -10.16
CA ASP A 124 -11.20 -0.66 -10.88
C ASP A 124 -11.20 0.85 -11.23
N LEU A 125 -10.10 1.58 -11.05
CA LEU A 125 -9.97 2.95 -11.55
C LEU A 125 -10.05 3.00 -13.10
N PRO A 126 -10.42 4.14 -13.71
CA PRO A 126 -10.47 4.27 -15.18
C PRO A 126 -9.12 3.99 -15.85
N GLU A 127 -9.13 3.74 -17.17
CA GLU A 127 -7.89 3.66 -17.93
C GLU A 127 -7.09 4.97 -17.87
N ALA A 128 -5.77 4.89 -18.04
CA ALA A 128 -4.94 6.09 -18.12
C ALA A 128 -5.21 6.82 -19.45
N GLU A 129 -5.41 8.14 -19.39
CA GLU A 129 -5.60 8.99 -20.57
C GLU A 129 -4.27 9.24 -21.29
N GLY A 130 -3.74 8.20 -21.95
CA GLY A 130 -2.44 8.27 -22.63
C GLY A 130 -1.24 8.51 -21.69
N GLY A 131 -0.04 8.57 -22.28
CA GLY A 131 1.20 8.85 -21.56
C GLY A 131 1.98 7.62 -21.08
N VAL A 132 3.15 7.88 -20.48
CA VAL A 132 4.07 6.86 -19.96
C VAL A 132 3.82 6.61 -18.47
N THR A 133 3.32 7.62 -17.76
CA THR A 133 2.97 7.57 -16.34
C THR A 133 1.56 8.10 -16.10
N LYS A 134 0.91 7.61 -15.04
CA LYS A 134 -0.33 8.09 -14.48
C LYS A 134 -0.04 8.66 -13.10
N ARG A 135 -0.39 9.93 -12.89
CA ARG A 135 -0.31 10.56 -11.57
C ARG A 135 -1.37 9.97 -10.64
N ILE A 136 -0.90 9.42 -9.52
CA ILE A 136 -1.71 8.87 -8.44
C ILE A 136 -1.71 9.84 -7.27
N HIS A 137 -2.88 10.03 -6.67
CA HIS A 137 -3.06 10.88 -5.49
C HIS A 137 -3.20 9.99 -4.25
N LEU A 138 -2.44 10.31 -3.20
CA LEU A 138 -2.45 9.60 -1.93
C LEU A 138 -2.74 10.61 -0.81
N PRO A 139 -4.03 10.89 -0.52
CA PRO A 139 -4.44 11.77 0.56
C PRO A 139 -3.86 11.33 1.90
N GLN A 140 -3.44 12.27 2.74
CA GLN A 140 -2.80 11.95 4.02
C GLN A 140 -3.71 11.23 5.02
N HIS A 141 -5.03 11.22 4.81
CA HIS A 141 -5.95 10.41 5.63
C HIS A 141 -5.97 8.94 5.21
N GLN A 142 -5.51 8.58 4.01
CA GLN A 142 -5.36 7.20 3.54
C GLN A 142 -4.01 6.64 4.00
N ARG A 143 -3.88 6.41 5.30
CA ARG A 143 -2.64 5.91 5.93
C ARG A 143 -2.49 4.41 5.73
N LEU A 144 -1.30 3.96 5.33
CA LEU A 144 -0.95 2.54 5.35
C LEU A 144 -0.58 2.16 6.79
N ASN A 145 -1.60 1.83 7.57
CA ASN A 145 -1.51 1.35 8.94
C ASN A 145 -2.61 0.28 9.14
N SER A 146 -2.79 -0.20 10.37
CA SER A 146 -3.80 -1.23 10.66
C SER A 146 -5.22 -0.84 10.21
N PHE A 147 -5.64 0.40 10.46
CA PHE A 147 -6.95 0.91 10.03
C PHE A 147 -7.08 0.98 8.50
N GLY A 148 -6.05 1.49 7.81
CA GLY A 148 -6.03 1.52 6.34
C GLY A 148 -6.10 0.12 5.74
N LEU A 149 -5.43 -0.87 6.36
CA LEU A 149 -5.51 -2.26 5.92
C LEU A 149 -6.91 -2.86 6.15
N ASP A 150 -7.61 -2.49 7.22
CA ASP A 150 -9.01 -2.87 7.43
C ASP A 150 -9.88 -2.40 6.27
N VAL A 151 -9.75 -1.12 5.88
CA VAL A 151 -10.49 -0.53 4.75
C VAL A 151 -10.17 -1.25 3.44
N MET A 152 -8.90 -1.60 3.19
CA MET A 152 -8.53 -2.34 1.97
C MET A 152 -9.15 -3.74 1.93
N LEU A 153 -9.10 -4.46 3.04
CA LEU A 153 -9.63 -5.82 3.14
C LEU A 153 -11.16 -5.82 3.06
N GLU A 154 -11.84 -4.84 3.68
CA GLU A 154 -13.29 -4.66 3.56
C GLU A 154 -13.69 -4.41 2.10
N PHE A 155 -13.03 -3.47 1.41
CA PHE A 155 -13.26 -3.25 -0.01
C PHE A 155 -13.07 -4.52 -0.84
N SER A 156 -12.02 -5.29 -0.58
CA SER A 156 -11.77 -6.53 -1.32
C SER A 156 -12.79 -7.62 -1.03
N ASP A 157 -13.32 -7.69 0.19
CA ASP A 157 -14.37 -8.64 0.58
C ASP A 157 -15.68 -8.29 -0.15
N GLU A 158 -16.10 -7.04 -0.06
CA GLU A 158 -17.31 -6.53 -0.72
C GLU A 158 -17.26 -6.68 -2.24
N ARG A 159 -16.08 -6.46 -2.83
CA ARG A 159 -15.89 -6.60 -4.27
C ARG A 159 -16.10 -8.04 -4.76
N LEU A 160 -15.74 -9.04 -3.96
CA LEU A 160 -15.85 -10.45 -4.34
C LEU A 160 -17.21 -11.05 -3.99
N TRP A 161 -17.78 -10.65 -2.86
CA TRP A 161 -18.93 -11.32 -2.26
C TRP A 161 -20.19 -10.43 -2.18
N GLY A 162 -20.06 -9.16 -2.54
CA GLY A 162 -21.08 -8.14 -2.30
C GLY A 162 -21.05 -7.64 -0.85
N PRO A 163 -21.87 -6.62 -0.52
CA PRO A 163 -21.97 -6.11 0.84
C PRO A 163 -22.39 -7.23 1.79
N ARG A 164 -21.74 -7.29 2.95
CA ARG A 164 -22.12 -8.25 4.01
C ARG A 164 -23.58 -8.01 4.38
N ALA A 165 -24.43 -9.02 4.19
CA ALA A 165 -25.77 -8.99 4.78
C ALA A 165 -25.61 -8.82 6.29
N SER A 166 -26.29 -7.83 6.87
CA SER A 166 -26.35 -7.72 8.32
C SER A 166 -26.94 -9.02 8.85
N ILE A 167 -26.17 -9.79 9.63
CA ILE A 167 -26.72 -10.92 10.38
C ILE A 167 -27.56 -10.31 11.51
N GLY A 168 -28.79 -9.95 11.18
CA GLY A 168 -29.81 -9.43 12.07
C GLY A 168 -31.15 -10.01 11.65
N GLU A 169 -31.72 -10.83 12.53
CA GLU A 169 -33.10 -11.34 12.50
C GLU A 169 -33.44 -12.39 11.44
N ALA A 170 -32.86 -13.58 11.54
CA ALA A 170 -33.48 -14.78 10.98
C ALA A 170 -33.25 -16.03 11.84
N ILE A 171 -33.48 -15.92 13.14
CA ILE A 171 -33.87 -17.07 13.97
C ILE A 171 -34.85 -16.56 15.03
N ALA A 172 -36.12 -16.53 14.66
CA ALA A 172 -37.27 -16.51 15.56
C ALA A 172 -38.11 -17.74 15.26
#